data_AF-A0A7C4X1I6-F1
#
_entry.id   AF-A0A7C4X1I6-F1
#
_cell.length_a   1.000
_cell.length_b   1.000
_cell.length_c   1.000
_cell.angle_alpha   90.00
_cell.angle_beta   90.00
_cell.angle_gamma   90.00
#
_symmetry.space_group_name_H-M   'P 1'
#
loop_
_entity.id
_entity.type
_entity.pdbx_description
1 polymer ?
#
loop_
_entity_poly.entity_id
_entity_poly.type
_entity_poly.pdbx_seq_one_letter_code
_entity_poly.pdbx_strand_id
1 'polypeptide(L)'
;MEKVREIAGRLYWAMEKEKVYLRPQLSLNELAGKIGVPPYELSHVLKIYFSTNFYNFVNRYRVEAVIEKLQKPYYNRFNIVVLAYESGFNSKATFHRVFKNITGKTPTEYKKLLAERLSLVEAAV
;
A
#
# COMPACT_ATOMS: atom_id res chain seq x y z
N MET A 1 15.66 18.51 -12.64
CA MET A 1 15.78 17.75 -11.37
C MET A 1 14.99 18.36 -10.22
N GLU A 2 14.93 19.69 -10.08
CA GLU A 2 14.15 20.36 -9.01
C GLU A 2 12.66 20.01 -9.03
N LYS A 3 12.00 20.14 -10.19
CA LYS A 3 10.58 19.78 -10.36
C LYS A 3 10.25 18.34 -9.94
N VAL A 4 11.14 17.39 -10.23
CA VAL A 4 10.95 15.98 -9.84
C VAL A 4 10.99 15.82 -8.33
N ARG A 5 11.89 16.54 -7.64
CA ARG A 5 11.95 16.54 -6.17
C ARG A 5 10.69 17.13 -5.56
N GLU A 6 10.18 18.22 -6.14
CA GLU A 6 8.92 18.82 -5.72
C GLU A 6 7.73 17.85 -5.86
N ILE A 7 7.61 17.17 -7.01
CA ILE A 7 6.59 16.15 -7.25
C ILE A 7 6.72 15.00 -6.25
N ALA A 8 7.95 14.50 -6.03
CA ALA A 8 8.21 13.44 -5.06
C ALA A 8 7.83 13.86 -3.63
N GLY A 9 8.12 15.09 -3.22
CA GLY A 9 7.73 15.63 -1.92
C GLY A 9 6.22 15.72 -1.74
N ARG A 10 5.49 16.19 -2.76
CA ARG A 10 4.02 16.24 -2.74
C ARG A 10 3.39 14.85 -2.74
N LEU A 11 3.96 13.90 -3.49
CA LEU A 11 3.56 12.50 -3.46
C LEU A 11 3.75 11.91 -2.07
N TYR A 12 4.93 12.11 -1.47
CA TYR A 12 5.22 11.66 -0.11
C TYR A 12 4.18 12.20 0.88
N TRP A 13 3.86 13.49 0.82
CA TRP A 13 2.83 14.08 1.70
C TRP A 13 1.45 13.43 1.50
N ALA A 14 0.99 13.32 0.25
CA ALA A 14 -0.31 12.73 -0.07
C ALA A 14 -0.41 11.27 0.38
N MET A 15 0.67 10.50 0.25
CA MET A 15 0.68 9.08 0.59
C MET A 15 0.90 8.84 2.09
N GLU A 16 1.92 9.45 2.71
CA GLU A 16 2.28 9.16 4.10
C GLU A 16 1.42 9.91 5.12
N LYS A 17 1.09 11.17 4.85
CA LYS A 17 0.37 12.02 5.80
C LYS A 17 -1.12 11.95 5.60
N GLU A 18 -1.56 12.07 4.35
CA GLU A 18 -2.99 12.10 4.02
C GLU A 18 -3.57 10.72 3.68
N LYS A 19 -2.70 9.72 3.45
CA LYS A 19 -3.08 8.32 3.19
C LYS A 19 -4.14 8.19 2.09
N VAL A 20 -4.00 8.96 1.01
CA VAL A 20 -4.97 8.99 -0.10
C VAL A 20 -5.20 7.62 -0.74
N TYR A 21 -4.22 6.71 -0.64
CA TYR A 21 -4.31 5.33 -1.10
C TYR A 21 -5.45 4.54 -0.45
N LEU A 22 -5.94 4.94 0.73
CA LEU A 22 -7.08 4.31 1.40
C LEU A 22 -8.39 4.49 0.63
N ARG A 23 -8.48 5.48 -0.28
CA ARG A 23 -9.65 5.68 -1.13
C ARG A 23 -9.70 4.58 -2.21
N PRO A 24 -10.72 3.72 -2.26
CA PRO A 24 -10.73 2.60 -3.20
C PRO A 24 -10.75 3.01 -4.67
N GLN A 25 -11.40 4.13 -4.98
CA GLN A 25 -11.56 4.66 -6.33
C GLN A 25 -10.39 5.56 -6.79
N LEU A 26 -9.33 5.73 -5.98
CA LEU A 26 -8.21 6.61 -6.30
C LEU A 26 -7.64 6.30 -7.69
N SER A 27 -7.71 7.28 -8.57
CA SER A 27 -7.19 7.24 -9.93
C SER A 27 -5.93 8.10 -10.09
N LEU A 28 -5.19 7.88 -11.19
CA LEU A 28 -4.03 8.70 -11.55
C LEU A 28 -4.43 10.18 -11.68
N ASN A 29 -5.58 10.46 -12.29
CA ASN A 29 -6.08 11.82 -12.49
C ASN A 29 -6.37 12.51 -11.16
N GLU A 30 -7.02 11.81 -10.22
CA GLU A 30 -7.29 12.36 -8.89
C GLU A 30 -6.01 12.65 -8.11
N LEU A 31 -5.04 11.72 -8.14
CA LEU A 31 -3.76 11.93 -7.46
C LEU A 31 -2.98 13.08 -8.09
N ALA A 32 -2.91 13.12 -9.42
CA ALA A 32 -2.23 14.18 -10.17
C ALA A 32 -2.84 15.56 -9.89
N GLY A 33 -4.18 15.66 -9.95
CA GLY A 33 -4.90 16.88 -9.60
C GLY A 33 -4.66 17.31 -8.15
N LYS A 34 -4.62 16.36 -7.21
CA LYS A 34 -4.36 16.63 -5.79
C LYS A 34 -2.95 17.16 -5.52
N ILE A 35 -1.94 16.68 -6.24
CA ILE A 35 -0.55 17.17 -6.09
C ILE A 35 -0.23 18.33 -7.06
N GLY A 36 -1.21 18.80 -7.83
CA GLY A 36 -1.09 19.97 -8.70
C GLY A 36 -0.21 19.73 -9.93
N VAL A 37 -0.28 18.55 -10.55
CA VAL A 37 0.46 18.25 -11.79
C VAL A 37 -0.42 17.58 -12.85
N PRO A 38 -0.04 17.66 -14.14
CA PRO A 38 -0.68 16.89 -15.18
C PRO A 38 -0.53 15.37 -14.97
N PRO A 39 -1.55 14.55 -15.31
CA PRO A 39 -1.48 13.09 -15.15
C PRO A 39 -0.32 12.42 -15.89
N TYR A 40 0.02 12.92 -17.10
CA TYR A 40 1.15 12.39 -17.87
C TYR A 40 2.49 12.62 -17.16
N GLU A 41 2.63 13.74 -16.44
CA GLU A 41 3.84 14.08 -15.72
C GLU A 41 4.01 13.19 -14.49
N LEU A 42 2.93 12.99 -13.72
CA LEU A 42 2.95 12.03 -12.61
C LEU A 42 3.29 10.62 -13.11
N SER A 43 2.65 10.16 -14.20
CA SER A 43 2.95 8.86 -14.80
C SER A 43 4.42 8.74 -15.21
N HIS A 44 4.96 9.78 -15.85
CA HIS A 44 6.37 9.84 -16.24
C HIS A 44 7.30 9.78 -15.03
N VAL A 45 7.00 10.54 -13.96
CA VAL A 45 7.82 10.54 -12.75
C VAL A 45 7.82 9.16 -12.08
N LEU A 46 6.65 8.54 -11.92
CA LEU A 46 6.55 7.19 -11.36
C LEU A 46 7.33 6.16 -12.19
N LYS A 47 7.25 6.27 -13.52
CA LYS A 47 7.94 5.34 -14.42
C LYS A 47 9.46 5.49 -14.36
N ILE A 48 9.96 6.72 -14.45
CA ILE A 48 11.40 6.99 -14.61
C ILE A 48 12.15 7.00 -13.28
N TYR A 49 11.55 7.56 -12.22
CA TYR A 49 12.24 7.78 -10.95
C TYR A 49 11.86 6.79 -9.85
N PHE A 50 10.67 6.19 -9.94
CA PHE A 50 10.21 5.17 -8.99
C PHE A 50 10.15 3.76 -9.62
N SER A 51 10.54 3.62 -10.89
CA SER A 51 10.53 2.36 -11.64
C SER A 51 9.21 1.59 -11.50
N THR A 52 8.09 2.31 -11.51
CA THR A 52 6.76 1.74 -11.24
C THR A 52 5.68 2.42 -12.08
N ASN A 53 4.49 1.83 -12.09
CA ASN A 53 3.29 2.50 -12.60
C ASN A 53 2.39 2.91 -11.43
N PHE A 54 1.38 3.75 -11.71
CA PHE A 54 0.42 4.23 -10.71
C PHE A 54 -0.22 3.10 -9.90
N TYR A 55 -0.70 2.04 -10.55
CA TYR A 55 -1.38 0.94 -9.86
C TYR A 55 -0.44 0.21 -8.90
N ASN A 56 0.78 -0.11 -9.33
CA ASN A 56 1.77 -0.77 -8.50
C ASN A 56 2.22 0.12 -7.34
N PHE A 57 2.38 1.43 -7.59
CA PHE A 57 2.71 2.42 -6.57
C PHE A 57 1.65 2.46 -5.47
N VAL A 58 0.38 2.71 -5.82
CA VAL A 58 -0.72 2.76 -4.85
C VAL A 58 -0.90 1.43 -4.13
N ASN A 59 -0.87 0.32 -4.86
CA ASN A 59 -1.09 -0.99 -4.29
C ASN A 59 0.00 -1.42 -3.29
N ARG A 60 1.24 -0.95 -3.46
CA ARG A 60 2.30 -1.14 -2.47
C ARG A 60 1.92 -0.55 -1.11
N TYR A 61 1.53 0.72 -1.10
CA TYR A 61 1.03 1.41 0.09
C TYR A 61 -0.15 0.68 0.74
N ARG A 62 -1.10 0.20 -0.08
CA ARG A 62 -2.26 -0.55 0.45
C ARG A 62 -1.84 -1.88 1.10
N VAL A 63 -0.89 -2.61 0.52
CA VAL A 63 -0.35 -3.85 1.12
C VAL A 63 0.40 -3.55 2.41
N GLU A 64 1.24 -2.52 2.41
CA GLU A 64 1.99 -2.09 3.60
C GLU A 64 1.03 -1.74 4.74
N ALA A 65 -0.04 -1.00 4.46
CA ALA A 65 -1.07 -0.70 5.46
C ALA A 65 -1.77 -1.94 6.02
N VAL A 66 -2.00 -2.98 5.20
CA VAL A 66 -2.52 -4.27 5.70
C VAL A 66 -1.50 -4.95 6.61
N ILE A 67 -0.22 -4.99 6.20
CA ILE A 67 0.86 -5.60 6.99
C ILE A 67 1.02 -4.89 8.34
N GLU A 68 1.03 -3.56 8.35
CA GLU A 68 1.09 -2.76 9.58
C GLU A 68 -0.06 -3.07 10.54
N LYS A 69 -1.28 -3.23 10.03
CA LYS A 69 -2.42 -3.64 10.86
C LYS A 69 -2.18 -5.03 11.44
N LEU A 70 -1.79 -6.00 10.62
CA LEU A 70 -1.56 -7.39 11.05
C LEU A 70 -0.46 -7.53 12.11
N GLN A 71 0.49 -6.60 12.19
CA GLN A 71 1.53 -6.64 13.23
C GLN A 71 1.01 -6.25 14.61
N LYS A 72 -0.17 -5.64 14.73
CA LYS A 72 -0.74 -5.25 16.02
C LYS A 72 -1.61 -6.38 16.56
N PRO A 73 -1.42 -6.85 17.80
CA PRO A 73 -2.17 -7.97 18.38
C PRO A 73 -3.69 -7.84 18.26
N TYR A 74 -4.21 -6.62 18.39
CA TYR A 74 -5.62 -6.31 18.22
C TYR A 74 -6.20 -6.82 16.89
N TYR A 75 -5.45 -6.71 15.78
CA TYR A 75 -5.94 -7.05 14.45
C TYR A 75 -5.79 -8.54 14.10
N ASN A 76 -5.12 -9.35 14.93
CA ASN A 76 -4.91 -10.78 14.67
C ASN A 76 -6.22 -11.56 14.51
N ARG A 77 -7.29 -11.14 15.22
CA ARG A 77 -8.62 -11.76 15.11
C ARG A 77 -9.42 -11.35 13.87
N PHE A 78 -9.00 -10.30 13.17
CA PHE A 78 -9.75 -9.76 12.03
C PHE A 78 -9.49 -10.55 10.75
N ASN A 79 -10.51 -10.63 9.89
CA ASN A 79 -10.36 -11.20 8.57
C ASN A 79 -9.44 -10.29 7.72
N ILE A 80 -8.36 -10.86 7.19
CA ILE A 80 -7.37 -10.13 6.40
C ILE A 80 -7.96 -9.46 5.15
N VAL A 81 -9.04 -10.02 4.59
CA VAL A 81 -9.76 -9.44 3.45
C VAL A 81 -10.52 -8.17 3.89
N VAL A 82 -11.06 -8.13 5.10
CA VAL A 82 -11.69 -6.91 5.67
C VAL A 82 -10.64 -5.82 5.83
N LEU A 83 -9.47 -6.17 6.37
CA LEU A 83 -8.34 -5.24 6.50
C LEU A 83 -7.89 -4.70 5.13
N ALA A 84 -7.93 -5.54 4.09
CA ALA A 84 -7.62 -5.11 2.72
C ALA A 84 -8.63 -4.09 2.18
N TYR A 85 -9.93 -4.29 2.40
CA TYR A 85 -10.95 -3.32 2.00
C TYR A 85 -10.78 -1.99 2.72
N GLU A 86 -10.53 -2.01 4.04
CA GLU A 86 -10.21 -0.79 4.79
C GLU A 86 -8.92 -0.11 4.33
N SER A 87 -7.99 -0.88 3.75
CA SER A 87 -6.75 -0.36 3.16
C SER A 87 -6.92 0.08 1.70
N GLY A 88 -8.16 0.19 1.20
CA GLY A 88 -8.46 0.76 -0.11
C GLY A 88 -8.48 -0.24 -1.28
N PHE A 89 -8.36 -1.54 -1.05
CA PHE A 89 -8.62 -2.50 -2.12
C PHE A 89 -10.11 -2.48 -2.49
N ASN A 90 -10.43 -2.62 -3.77
CA ASN A 90 -11.81 -2.70 -4.27
C ASN A 90 -12.27 -4.14 -4.58
N SER A 91 -11.37 -5.12 -4.54
CA SER A 91 -11.72 -6.52 -4.74
C SER A 91 -10.73 -7.47 -4.05
N LYS A 92 -11.27 -8.58 -3.56
CA LYS A 92 -10.50 -9.70 -3.00
C LYS A 92 -9.50 -10.27 -4.00
N ALA A 93 -9.88 -10.42 -5.27
CA ALA A 93 -9.01 -10.99 -6.30
C ALA A 93 -7.76 -10.13 -6.54
N THR A 94 -7.94 -8.80 -6.67
CA THR A 94 -6.81 -7.87 -6.81
C THR A 94 -5.92 -7.90 -5.58
N PHE A 95 -6.52 -7.85 -4.38
CA PHE A 95 -5.79 -7.93 -3.12
C PHE A 95 -4.90 -9.18 -3.06
N HIS A 96 -5.46 -10.37 -3.26
CA HIS A 96 -4.71 -11.63 -3.17
C HIS A 96 -3.52 -11.66 -4.15
N ARG A 97 -3.74 -11.26 -5.41
CA ARG A 97 -2.70 -11.23 -6.44
C ARG A 97 -1.58 -10.24 -6.08
N VAL A 98 -1.94 -9.01 -5.75
CA VAL A 98 -0.98 -7.96 -5.41
C VAL A 98 -0.20 -8.34 -4.15
N PHE A 99 -0.90 -8.78 -3.11
CA PHE A 99 -0.28 -9.15 -1.83
C PHE A 99 0.74 -10.29 -2.03
N LYS A 100 0.38 -11.33 -2.81
CA LYS A 100 1.31 -12.40 -3.14
C LYS A 100 2.50 -11.91 -3.96
N ASN A 101 2.28 -11.05 -4.94
CA ASN A 101 3.36 -10.50 -5.76
C ASN A 101 4.36 -9.66 -4.94
N ILE A 102 3.88 -8.93 -3.93
CA ILE A 102 4.73 -8.07 -3.10
C ILE A 102 5.43 -8.86 -1.98
N THR A 103 4.72 -9.78 -1.32
CA THR A 103 5.22 -10.49 -0.13
C THR A 103 5.80 -11.87 -0.43
N GLY A 104 5.60 -12.39 -1.64
CA GLY A 104 5.91 -13.76 -2.04
C GLY A 104 4.97 -14.81 -1.43
N LYS A 105 3.94 -14.41 -0.67
CA LYS A 105 3.06 -15.32 0.10
C LYS A 105 1.61 -14.92 -0.06
N THR A 106 0.71 -15.90 -0.01
CA THR A 106 -0.72 -15.58 0.07
C THR A 106 -1.03 -14.85 1.38
N PRO A 107 -2.12 -14.06 1.42
CA PRO A 107 -2.54 -13.37 2.65
C PRO A 107 -2.66 -14.30 3.87
N THR A 108 -3.22 -15.51 3.67
CA THR A 108 -3.40 -16.50 4.73
C THR A 108 -2.07 -17.05 5.24
N GLU A 109 -1.16 -17.44 4.34
CA GLU A 109 0.18 -17.93 4.70
C GLU A 109 0.96 -16.85 5.46
N TYR A 110 0.91 -15.61 4.98
CA TYR A 110 1.58 -14.49 5.64
C TYR A 110 1.06 -14.26 7.06
N LYS A 111 -0.27 -14.26 7.23
CA LYS A 111 -0.89 -14.08 8.55
C LYS A 111 -0.52 -15.20 9.52
N LYS A 112 -0.49 -16.45 9.05
CA LYS A 112 -0.07 -17.61 9.87
C LYS A 112 1.38 -17.47 10.35
N LEU A 113 2.31 -17.23 9.42
CA LEU A 113 3.74 -17.07 9.75
C LEU A 113 3.98 -15.90 10.68
N LEU A 114 3.23 -14.81 10.51
CA LEU A 114 3.31 -13.65 11.40
C LEU A 114 2.86 -14.01 12.83
N ALA A 115 1.75 -14.73 12.98
CA ALA A 115 1.27 -15.16 14.29
C ALA A 115 2.27 -16.09 14.99
N GLU A 116 2.83 -17.07 14.27
CA GLU A 116 3.89 -17.94 14.77
C GLU A 116 5.12 -17.13 15.22
N ARG A 117 5.59 -16.20 14.39
CA ARG A 117 6.72 -15.32 14.74
C ARG A 117 6.45 -14.47 15.98
N LEU A 118 5.26 -13.87 16.11
CA LEU A 118 4.92 -13.05 17.27
C LEU A 118 4.87 -13.87 18.56
N SER A 119 4.33 -15.10 18.51
CA SER A 119 4.33 -16.01 19.67
C SER A 119 5.74 -16.41 20.12
N LEU A 120 6.69 -16.57 19.19
CA LEU A 120 8.10 -16.85 19.52
C LEU A 120 8.79 -15.66 20.19
N VAL A 121 8.45 -14.42 19.81
CA VAL A 121 9.01 -13.20 20.42
C VAL A 121 8.46 -13.03 21.84
N GLU A 122 7.16 -13.22 22.05
CA GLU A 122 6.53 -13.15 23.38
C GLU A 122 7.07 -14.20 24.34
N ALA A 123 7.44 -15.40 23.86
CA ALA A 123 8.02 -16.45 24.67
C ALA A 123 9.53 -16.25 24.99
N ALA A 124 10.20 -15.32 24.32
CA ALA A 124 11.63 -15.04 24.49
C ALA A 124 11.91 -13.82 25.38
N VAL A 125 10.87 -13.17 25.90
CA VAL A 125 10.89 -12.04 26.86
C VAL A 125 10.43 -12.55 28.22
#